data_AF-A0AAN2WIQ7-F1
#
_entry.id   AF-A0AAN2WIQ7-F1
#
_cell.length_a   1.000
_cell.length_b   1.000
_cell.length_c   1.000
_cell.angle_alpha   90.00
_cell.angle_beta   90.00
_cell.angle_gamma   90.00
#
_symmetry.space_group_name_H-M   'P 1'
#
loop_
_entity.id
_entity.type
_entity.pdbx_description
1 polymer ?
#
loop_
_entity_poly.entity_id
_entity_poly.type
_entity_poly.pdbx_seq_one_letter_code
_entity_poly.pdbx_strand_id
1 'polypeptide(L)' 'PLIELKLDELFNQLSTVQKEEPIVLTNDDLKKMFQISDSTLNRLIKAVDFPKCWYGIRGHYPKDKILNWFEQHDYDSD' A
#
# COMPACT_ATOMS: atom_id res chain seq x y z
N PRO A 1 -11.21 -14.05 -33.21
CA PRO A 1 -10.17 -15.06 -33.53
C PRO A 1 -9.80 -15.87 -32.29
N LEU A 2 -9.57 -17.17 -32.40
CA LEU A 2 -9.24 -18.07 -31.27
C LEU A 2 -8.07 -17.57 -30.40
N ILE A 3 -7.17 -16.80 -31.01
CA ILE A 3 -6.00 -16.18 -30.36
C ILE A 3 -6.42 -15.11 -29.34
N GLU A 4 -7.44 -14.32 -29.65
CA GLU A 4 -7.90 -13.21 -28.82
C GLU A 4 -8.54 -13.72 -27.52
N LEU A 5 -9.34 -14.78 -27.60
CA LEU A 5 -9.92 -15.46 -26.44
C LEU A 5 -8.86 -16.08 -25.52
N LYS A 6 -7.78 -16.62 -26.09
CA LYS A 6 -6.66 -17.16 -25.32
C LYS A 6 -5.85 -16.06 -24.61
N LEU A 7 -5.77 -14.88 -25.21
CA LEU A 7 -5.12 -13.73 -24.59
C LEU A 7 -5.92 -13.22 -23.40
N ASP A 8 -7.24 -13.11 -23.53
CA ASP A 8 -8.12 -12.70 -22.43
C ASP A 8 -8.10 -13.69 -21.26
N GLU A 9 -8.08 -14.99 -21.56
CA GLU A 9 -7.98 -16.04 -20.54
C GLU A 9 -6.62 -15.99 -19.81
N LEU A 10 -5.53 -15.78 -20.56
CA LEU A 10 -4.20 -15.58 -19.99
C LEU A 10 -4.12 -14.30 -19.13
N PHE A 11 -4.74 -13.20 -19.58
CA PHE A 11 -4.80 -11.94 -18.84
C PHE A 11 -5.60 -12.07 -17.55
N ASN A 12 -6.72 -12.81 -17.59
CA ASN A 12 -7.52 -13.13 -16.42
C ASN A 12 -6.75 -14.02 -15.43
N GLN A 13 -5.99 -15.01 -15.92
CA GLN A 13 -5.13 -15.85 -15.07
C GLN A 13 -3.99 -15.04 -14.42
N LEU A 14 -3.33 -14.16 -15.18
CA LEU A 14 -2.27 -13.29 -14.66
C LEU A 14 -2.80 -12.29 -13.63
N SER A 15 -3.99 -11.72 -13.85
CA SER A 15 -4.62 -10.81 -12.90
C SER A 15 -5.13 -11.51 -11.64
N THR A 16 -5.44 -12.82 -11.66
CA THR A 16 -5.67 -13.61 -10.43
C THR A 16 -4.40 -13.90 -9.65
N VAL A 17 -3.24 -14.05 -10.30
CA VAL A 17 -1.96 -14.27 -9.62
C VAL A 17 -1.40 -12.96 -9.01
N GLN A 18 -1.79 -11.80 -9.53
CA GLN A 18 -1.41 -10.48 -9.02
C GLN A 18 -2.33 -9.94 -7.89
N LYS A 19 -3.34 -10.70 -7.45
CA LYS A 19 -4.45 -10.19 -6.64
C LYS A 19 -4.32 -10.28 -5.12
N GLU A 20 -3.13 -10.58 -4.60
CA GLU A 20 -2.86 -10.39 -3.17
C GLU A 20 -1.90 -9.22 -3.02
N GLU A 21 -2.48 -8.01 -3.03
CA GLU A 21 -1.76 -6.85 -2.52
C GLU A 21 -1.27 -7.18 -1.11
N PRO A 22 -0.02 -6.81 -0.77
CA PRO A 22 0.53 -7.18 0.52
C PRO A 22 -0.38 -6.61 1.61
N ILE A 23 -0.87 -7.51 2.48
CA ILE A 23 -1.70 -7.16 3.64
C ILE A 23 -0.94 -6.19 4.57
N VAL A 24 0.38 -6.18 4.44
CA VAL A 24 1.30 -5.42 5.28
C VAL A 24 2.29 -4.67 4.41
N LEU A 25 2.40 -3.36 4.62
CA LEU A 25 3.35 -2.48 3.97
C LEU A 25 4.61 -2.33 4.81
N THR A 26 5.78 -2.46 4.20
CA THR A 26 7.06 -2.15 4.83
C THR A 26 7.38 -0.66 4.75
N ASN A 27 8.38 -0.18 5.48
CA ASN A 27 8.91 1.18 5.32
C ASN A 27 9.30 1.49 3.86
N ASP A 28 9.86 0.53 3.13
CA ASP A 28 10.23 0.73 1.73
C ASP A 28 9.00 0.87 0.82
N ASP A 29 7.94 0.13 1.11
CA ASP A 29 6.67 0.27 0.40
C ASP A 29 6.04 1.64 0.68
N LEU A 30 6.03 2.09 1.93
CA LEU A 30 5.52 3.42 2.30
C LEU A 30 6.31 4.54 1.62
N LYS A 31 7.64 4.44 1.56
CA LYS A 31 8.48 5.44 0.87
C LYS A 31 8.15 5.50 -0.62
N LYS A 32 7.98 4.35 -1.28
CA LYS A 32 7.62 4.27 -2.69
C LYS A 32 6.21 4.81 -2.94
N MET A 33 5.25 4.40 -2.12
CA MET A 33 3.84 4.77 -2.24
C MET A 33 3.62 6.27 -2.06
N PHE A 34 4.26 6.88 -1.07
CA PHE A 34 4.13 8.31 -0.81
C PHE A 34 5.20 9.17 -1.50
N GLN A 35 6.16 8.55 -2.20
CA GLN A 35 7.30 9.23 -2.84
C GLN A 35 8.08 10.12 -1.87
N ILE A 36 8.38 9.60 -0.67
CA ILE A 36 9.07 10.33 0.41
C ILE A 36 10.41 9.71 0.77
N SER A 37 11.29 10.53 1.35
CA SER A 37 12.57 10.09 1.91
C SER A 37 12.41 9.38 3.27
N ASP A 38 13.47 8.69 3.70
CA ASP A 38 13.54 8.09 5.04
C ASP A 38 13.38 9.10 6.17
N SER A 39 13.90 10.32 6.03
CA SER A 39 13.76 11.36 7.06
C SER A 39 12.31 11.82 7.21
N THR A 40 11.60 11.96 6.09
CA THR A 40 10.17 12.29 6.08
C THR A 40 9.34 11.15 6.66
N LEU A 41 9.58 9.90 6.27
CA LEU A 41 8.89 8.75 6.85
C LEU A 41 9.12 8.68 8.37
N ASN A 42 10.34 8.89 8.85
CA ASN A 42 10.66 8.88 10.28
C ASN A 42 9.94 9.99 11.08
N ARG A 43 9.60 11.12 10.44
CA ARG A 43 8.75 12.16 11.04
C ARG A 43 7.29 11.72 11.03
N LEU A 44 6.83 11.14 9.93
CA LEU A 44 5.46 10.68 9.74
C LEU A 44 5.07 9.61 10.76
N ILE A 45 5.91 8.58 10.95
CA ILE A 45 5.66 7.49 11.92
C ILE A 45 5.65 7.95 13.38
N LYS A 46 6.12 9.18 13.66
CA LYS A 46 6.10 9.78 14.99
C LYS A 46 4.86 10.65 15.22
N ALA A 47 4.05 10.90 14.19
CA ALA A 47 2.75 11.54 14.37
C ALA A 47 1.87 10.67 15.29
N VAL A 48 1.10 11.34 16.15
CA VAL A 48 0.34 10.67 17.23
C VAL A 48 -0.74 9.74 16.69
N ASP A 49 -1.25 10.05 15.50
CA ASP A 49 -2.33 9.38 14.79
C ASP A 49 -1.84 8.38 13.72
N PHE A 50 -0.52 8.28 13.48
CA PHE A 50 -0.01 7.37 12.46
C PHE A 50 -0.33 5.90 12.81
N PRO A 51 -0.67 5.05 11.82
CA PRO A 51 -1.04 3.67 12.08
C PRO A 51 0.03 2.88 12.82
N LYS A 52 -0.41 2.07 13.80
CA LYS A 52 0.47 1.22 14.60
C LYS A 52 1.07 0.09 13.77
N CYS A 53 2.26 -0.34 14.17
CA CYS A 53 2.95 -1.47 13.54
C CYS A 53 2.15 -2.79 13.69
N TRP A 54 2.17 -3.59 12.62
CA TRP A 54 1.54 -4.90 12.55
C TRP A 54 2.17 -5.86 13.55
N TYR A 55 1.37 -6.34 14.53
CA TYR A 55 1.82 -7.19 15.64
C TYR A 55 3.11 -6.73 16.36
N GLY A 56 3.37 -5.41 16.37
CA GLY A 56 4.58 -4.85 16.97
C GLY A 56 5.87 -5.05 16.16
N ILE A 57 5.80 -5.60 14.95
CA ILE A 57 6.94 -5.74 14.05
C ILE A 57 7.28 -4.35 13.48
N ARG A 58 8.41 -3.80 13.90
CA ARG A 58 8.82 -2.44 13.53
C ARG A 58 8.88 -2.26 12.01
N GLY A 59 8.33 -1.15 11.52
CA GLY A 59 8.39 -0.77 10.11
C GLY A 59 7.48 -1.60 9.19
N HIS A 60 6.52 -2.33 9.76
CA HIS A 60 5.51 -3.10 9.06
C HIS A 60 4.13 -2.62 9.50
N TYR A 61 3.25 -2.30 8.55
CA TYR A 61 1.97 -1.66 8.84
C TYR A 61 0.84 -2.33 8.06
N PRO A 62 -0.34 -2.57 8.66
CA PRO A 62 -1.48 -3.08 7.92
C PRO A 62 -1.87 -2.11 6.80
N LYS A 63 -2.00 -2.62 5.58
CA LYS A 63 -2.26 -1.80 4.39
C LYS A 63 -3.59 -1.03 4.52
N ASP A 64 -4.63 -1.69 4.97
CA ASP A 64 -5.96 -1.12 5.19
C ASP A 64 -5.93 0.09 6.13
N LYS A 65 -5.11 0.02 7.20
CA LYS A 65 -4.97 1.11 8.17
C LYS A 65 -4.20 2.30 7.59
N ILE A 66 -3.19 2.04 6.77
CA ILE A 66 -2.43 3.10 6.11
C ILE A 66 -3.30 3.84 5.10
N LEU A 67 -4.07 3.12 4.27
CA LEU A 67 -4.96 3.74 3.29
C LEU A 67 -6.06 4.56 3.95
N ASN A 68 -6.73 4.01 4.96
CA ASN A 68 -7.77 4.75 5.70
C ASN A 68 -7.20 5.98 6.42
N TRP A 69 -6.01 5.86 7.03
CA TRP A 69 -5.33 7.01 7.62
C TRP A 69 -5.03 8.09 6.57
N PHE A 70 -4.54 7.69 5.39
CA PHE A 70 -4.25 8.60 4.30
C PHE A 70 -5.50 9.35 3.82
N GLU A 71 -6.61 8.64 3.59
CA GLU A 71 -7.90 9.24 3.20
C GLU A 71 -8.43 10.23 4.24
N GLN A 72 -8.23 9.95 5.54
CA GLN A 72 -8.66 10.85 6.62
C GLN A 72 -7.80 12.12 6.74
N HIS A 73 -6.56 12.08 6.24
CA HIS A 73 -5.62 13.19 6.32
C HIS A 73 -5.47 13.96 5.00
N ASP A 74 -6.16 13.54 3.93
CA ASP A 74 -6.27 14.27 2.65
C ASP A 74 -7.22 15.49 2.73
N TYR A 75 -7.45 15.99 3.94
CA TYR A 75 -8.42 17.02 4.30
C TYR A 75 -7.91 18.45 4.06
N ASP A 76 -7.14 18.68 2.99
CA ASP A 76 -6.72 20.01 2.50
C ASP A 76 -6.97 20.15 0.98
N SER A 77 -8.03 19.51 0.46
CA SER A 77 -8.58 19.76 -0.88
C SER A 77 -9.97 20.39 -0.81
N ASP A 78 -10.11 21.52 -0.09
CA ASP A 78 -11.22 22.47 -0.22
C ASP A 78 -10.69 23.92 -0.23
#